data_AF-A0A257NXH0-F1
#
_entry.id   AF-A0A257NXH0-F1
#
_cell.length_a   1.000
_cell.length_b   1.000
_cell.length_c   1.000
_cell.angle_alpha   90.00
_cell.angle_beta   90.00
_cell.angle_gamma   90.00
#
_symmetry.space_group_name_H-M   'P 1'
#
loop_
_entity.id
_entity.type
_entity.pdbx_description
1 polymer ?
#
loop_
_entity_poly.entity_id
_entity_poly.type
_entity_poly.pdbx_seq_one_letter_code
_entity_poly.pdbx_strand_id
1 'polypeptide(L)'
;MRACEGAFDAGARCVMSSTLAVDLMGGDHGPKVTLPACVQFLQAHPDSRLILVGQAEAVMPLLESLRLKNDARIEFVAASEVVTSDDPVEV
;
A
#
# COMPACT_ATOMS: atom_id res chain seq x y z
N MET A 1 -19.80 -22.68 -28.67
CA MET A 1 -18.85 -21.55 -28.53
C MET A 1 -19.31 -20.63 -27.42
N ARG A 2 -18.80 -20.83 -26.21
CA ARG A 2 -18.54 -19.78 -25.21
C ARG A 2 -17.57 -20.35 -24.19
N ALA A 3 -16.51 -19.59 -23.96
CA ALA A 3 -15.27 -20.00 -23.36
C ALA A 3 -15.39 -20.17 -21.84
N CYS A 4 -14.47 -20.96 -21.30
CA CYS A 4 -14.14 -21.06 -19.90
C CYS A 4 -13.77 -19.68 -19.33
N GLU A 5 -14.50 -19.18 -18.33
CA GLU A 5 -14.00 -18.18 -17.40
C GLU A 5 -14.05 -18.82 -16.02
N GLY A 6 -12.86 -19.13 -15.51
CA GLY A 6 -12.62 -20.05 -14.41
C GLY A 6 -13.29 -19.61 -13.11
N ALA A 7 -13.98 -20.58 -12.51
CA ALA A 7 -14.34 -20.54 -11.11
C ALA A 7 -13.05 -20.41 -10.27
N PHE A 8 -12.86 -19.25 -9.63
CA PHE A 8 -11.94 -19.15 -8.50
C PHE A 8 -12.64 -19.86 -7.33
N ASP A 9 -12.15 -21.05 -7.04
CA ASP A 9 -12.74 -22.06 -6.17
C ASP A 9 -12.96 -21.55 -4.74
N ALA A 10 -14.20 -21.72 -4.26
CA ALA A 10 -14.67 -21.40 -2.92
C ALA A 10 -14.34 -22.51 -1.90
N GLY A 11 -13.07 -22.97 -1.85
CA GLY A 11 -12.70 -24.21 -1.16
C GLY A 11 -11.59 -24.14 -0.09
N ALA A 12 -10.91 -23.01 0.10
CA ALA A 12 -9.87 -22.90 1.14
C ALA A 12 -9.69 -21.45 1.63
N ARG A 13 -10.58 -20.95 2.51
CA ARG A 13 -10.31 -19.70 3.23
C ARG A 13 -9.42 -20.01 4.44
N CYS A 14 -8.11 -20.17 4.20
CA CYS A 14 -7.16 -19.82 5.24
C CYS A 14 -7.33 -18.30 5.46
N VAL A 15 -7.93 -17.90 6.58
CA VAL A 15 -8.10 -16.49 6.94
C VAL A 15 -6.72 -15.93 7.26
N MET A 16 -5.95 -15.65 6.22
CA MET A 16 -4.61 -15.10 6.33
C MET A 16 -4.72 -13.59 6.27
N SER A 17 -4.70 -12.96 7.46
CA SER A 17 -4.54 -11.53 7.60
C SER A 17 -3.20 -11.13 6.96
N SER A 18 -3.24 -10.66 5.72
CA SER A 18 -2.04 -10.31 4.98
C SER A 18 -1.66 -8.87 5.31
N THR A 19 -0.43 -8.67 5.78
CA THR A 19 0.13 -7.33 6.00
C THR A 19 1.08 -7.02 4.86
N LEU A 20 0.86 -5.92 4.16
CA LEU A 20 1.68 -5.48 3.02
C LEU A 20 2.39 -4.17 3.38
N ALA A 21 3.71 -4.14 3.19
CA ALA A 21 4.48 -2.91 3.24
C ALA A 21 4.49 -2.23 1.86
N VAL A 22 4.24 -0.92 1.82
CA VAL A 22 4.18 -0.12 0.61
C VAL A 22 5.16 1.05 0.74
N ASP A 23 6.15 1.09 -0.14
CA ASP A 23 7.00 2.26 -0.31
C ASP A 23 6.22 3.34 -1.06
N LEU A 24 5.99 4.47 -0.40
CA LEU A 24 5.29 5.62 -0.95
C LEU A 24 6.22 6.60 -1.67
N MET A 25 7.53 6.44 -1.51
CA MET A 25 8.54 7.32 -2.12
C MET A 25 9.05 6.79 -3.45
N GLY A 26 8.83 5.50 -3.73
CA GLY A 26 9.18 4.85 -4.99
C GLY A 26 8.25 5.22 -6.16
N GLY A 27 8.85 5.41 -7.34
CA GLY A 27 8.18 5.62 -8.62
C GLY A 27 7.78 7.07 -8.91
N ASP A 28 7.62 7.40 -10.20
CA ASP A 28 7.44 8.77 -10.71
C ASP A 28 6.22 9.51 -10.13
N HIS A 29 5.26 8.77 -9.57
CA HIS A 29 3.95 9.27 -9.15
C HIS A 29 3.83 9.46 -7.62
N GLY A 30 4.75 8.88 -6.85
CA GLY A 30 4.87 9.03 -5.40
C GLY A 30 3.58 8.81 -4.59
N PRO A 31 3.46 9.44 -3.40
CA PRO A 31 2.36 9.15 -2.48
C PRO A 31 1.00 9.66 -2.99
N LYS A 32 0.97 10.60 -3.93
CA LYS A 32 -0.27 11.20 -4.46
C LYS A 32 -1.12 10.21 -5.25
N VAL A 33 -0.49 9.20 -5.86
CA VAL A 33 -1.19 8.15 -6.61
C VAL A 33 -1.26 6.85 -5.81
N THR A 34 -0.20 6.51 -5.09
CA THR A 34 -0.12 5.25 -4.35
C THR A 34 -1.09 5.21 -3.16
N LEU A 35 -1.33 6.33 -2.46
CA LEU A 35 -2.27 6.37 -1.34
C LEU A 35 -3.72 6.09 -1.77
N PRO A 36 -4.30 6.74 -2.80
CA PRO A 36 -5.61 6.36 -3.32
C PRO A 36 -5.74 4.89 -3.70
N ALA A 37 -4.68 4.30 -4.28
CA ALA A 37 -4.67 2.87 -4.60
C ALA A 37 -4.68 1.99 -3.33
N CYS A 38 -3.94 2.38 -2.29
CA CYS A 38 -3.97 1.71 -0.98
C CYS A 38 -5.37 1.71 -0.36
N VAL A 39 -6.13 2.80 -0.50
CA VAL A 39 -7.52 2.87 -0.04
C VAL A 39 -8.39 1.86 -0.78
N GLN A 40 -8.29 1.81 -2.11
CA GLN A 40 -9.06 0.87 -2.93
C GLN A 40 -8.71 -0.58 -2.58
N PHE A 41 -7.43 -0.87 -2.33
CA PHE A 41 -6.99 -2.19 -1.87
C PHE A 41 -7.63 -2.58 -0.53
N LEU A 42 -7.62 -1.69 0.47
CA LEU A 42 -8.24 -1.95 1.78
C LEU A 42 -9.78 -2.08 1.72
N GLN A 43 -10.41 -1.54 0.67
CA GLN A 43 -11.85 -1.74 0.42
C GLN A 43 -12.12 -3.12 -0.19
N ALA A 44 -11.26 -3.58 -1.11
CA ALA A 44 -11.38 -4.89 -1.74
C ALA A 44 -10.97 -6.05 -0.82
N HIS A 45 -10.05 -5.78 0.12
CA HIS A 45 -9.49 -6.78 1.03
C HIS A 45 -9.69 -6.36 2.50
N PRO A 46 -10.87 -6.63 3.08
CA PRO A 46 -11.21 -6.16 4.42
C PRO A 46 -10.34 -6.76 5.53
N ASP A 47 -9.78 -7.95 5.30
CA ASP A 47 -8.91 -8.67 6.25
C ASP A 47 -7.42 -8.29 6.14
N SER A 48 -7.06 -7.37 5.24
CA SER A 48 -5.68 -6.95 5.00
C SER A 48 -5.29 -5.71 5.80
N ARG A 49 -3.99 -5.57 6.07
CA ARG A 49 -3.37 -4.40 6.72
C ARG A 49 -2.26 -3.84 5.84
N LEU A 50 -2.00 -2.54 5.96
CA LEU A 50 -0.95 -1.85 5.23
C LEU A 50 0.05 -1.20 6.19
N ILE A 51 1.33 -1.35 5.88
CA ILE A 51 2.41 -0.56 6.44
C ILE A 51 2.86 0.41 5.35
N LEU A 52 2.67 1.70 5.58
CA LEU A 52 2.99 2.76 4.64
C LEU A 52 4.33 3.37 5.02
N VAL A 53 5.31 3.32 4.13
CA VAL A 53 6.67 3.80 4.37
C VAL A 53 6.93 5.02 3.51
N GLY A 54 7.41 6.12 4.11
CA GLY A 54 7.83 7.28 3.33
C GLY A 54 8.15 8.53 4.15
N GLN A 55 8.52 9.61 3.48
CA GLN A 55 8.82 10.89 4.15
C GLN A 55 7.56 11.50 4.76
N ALA A 56 7.61 11.85 6.05
CA ALA A 56 6.45 12.34 6.79
C ALA A 56 5.87 13.61 6.17
N GLU A 57 6.72 14.50 5.68
CA GLU A 57 6.37 15.79 5.09
C GLU A 57 5.56 15.63 3.80
N ALA A 58 5.87 14.60 3.01
CA ALA A 58 5.16 14.30 1.77
C ALA A 58 3.87 13.50 2.02
N VAL A 59 3.88 12.61 3.01
CA VAL A 59 2.81 11.61 3.22
C VAL A 59 1.73 12.09 4.20
N MET A 60 2.09 12.76 5.31
CA MET A 60 1.14 13.15 6.36
C MET A 60 -0.02 14.04 5.86
N PRO A 61 0.20 15.07 5.02
CA PRO A 61 -0.89 15.90 4.51
C PRO A 61 -1.90 15.08 3.68
N LEU A 62 -1.41 14.07 2.96
CA LEU A 62 -2.23 13.21 2.14
C LEU A 62 -3.03 12.22 3.00
N LEU A 63 -2.40 11.61 4.02
CA LEU A 63 -3.10 10.75 4.98
C LEU A 63 -4.21 11.48 5.72
N GLU A 64 -4.00 12.75 6.07
CA GLU A 64 -5.03 13.59 6.69
C GLU A 64 -6.17 13.91 5.71
N SER A 65 -5.83 14.30 4.48
CA SER A 65 -6.84 14.62 3.45
C SER A 65 -7.74 13.42 3.12
N LEU A 66 -7.16 12.21 3.12
CA LEU A 66 -7.87 10.95 2.86
C LEU A 66 -8.49 10.33 4.12
N ARG A 67 -8.33 10.96 5.30
CA ARG A 67 -8.79 10.47 6.60
C ARG A 67 -8.25 9.07 6.97
N LEU A 68 -7.05 8.75 6.50
CA LEU A 68 -6.38 7.46 6.72
C LEU A 68 -5.52 7.44 7.98
N LYS A 69 -5.19 8.62 8.53
CA LYS A 69 -4.32 8.76 9.72
C LYS A 69 -4.77 7.92 10.93
N ASN A 70 -6.07 7.67 11.05
CA ASN A 70 -6.65 6.94 12.19
C ASN A 70 -7.22 5.57 11.80
N ASP A 71 -6.97 5.06 10.59
CA ASP A 71 -7.42 3.72 10.21
C ASP A 71 -6.58 2.67 10.94
N ALA A 72 -7.22 1.80 11.74
CA ALA A 72 -6.55 0.77 12.53
C ALA A 72 -5.82 -0.30 11.67
N ARG A 73 -6.13 -0.35 10.37
CA ARG A 73 -5.49 -1.25 9.40
C ARG A 73 -4.28 -0.62 8.72
N ILE A 74 -3.97 0.64 9.02
CA ILE A 74 -2.83 1.37 8.48
C ILE A 74 -1.84 1.66 9.60
N GLU A 75 -0.59 1.32 9.35
CA GLU A 75 0.56 1.75 10.14
C GLU A 75 1.44 2.64 9.25
N PHE A 76 1.82 3.82 9.72
CA PHE A 76 2.75 4.68 8.99
C PHE A 76 4.13 4.64 9.64
N VAL A 77 5.13 4.32 8.84
CA VAL A 77 6.55 4.31 9.22
C VAL A 77 7.25 5.43 8.47
N ALA A 78 7.70 6.44 9.21
CA ALA A 78 8.46 7.54 8.62
C ALA A 78 9.82 7.03 8.15
N ALA A 79 10.14 7.25 6.87
CA ALA A 79 11.46 7.02 6.31
C ALA A 79 12.26 8.34 6.36
N SER A 80 13.47 8.28 6.92
CA SER A 80 14.39 9.42 6.99
C SER A 80 15.12 9.68 5.67
N GLU A 81 15.18 8.68 4.79
CA GLU A 81 15.95 8.71 3.55
C GLU A 81 15.14 8.08 2.41
N VAL A 82 15.38 8.54 1.19
CA VAL A 82 14.79 8.00 -0.04
C VAL A 82 15.92 7.68 -0.99
N VAL A 83 15.99 6.41 -1.41
CA VAL A 83 16.93 5.98 -2.42
C VAL A 83 16.43 6.49 -3.77
N THR A 84 17.17 7.43 -4.34
CA THR A 84 16.93 7.92 -5.69
C THR A 84 17.48 6.92 -6.70
N SER A 85 16.96 6.95 -7.94
CA SER A 85 17.40 6.02 -8.98
C SER A 85 18.89 6.18 -9.37
N ASP A 86 19.52 7.29 -8.98
CA ASP A 86 20.93 7.59 -9.22
C ASP A 86 21.84 7.27 -8.01
N ASP A 87 21.29 6.76 -6.91
CA ASP A 87 22.10 6.45 -5.74
C ASP A 87 22.96 5.19 -5.98
N PRO A 88 24.30 5.29 -5.85
CA PRO A 88 25.17 4.13 -5.98
C PRO A 88 24.91 3.16 -4.84
N VAL A 89 24.89 1.86 -5.15
CA VAL A 89 24.83 0.80 -4.13
C VAL A 89 26.17 0.77 -3.41
N GLU A 90 26.22 1.24 -2.17
CA GLU A 90 27.39 1.07 -1.32
C GLU A 90 27.49 -0.38 -0.81
N VAL A 91 28.69 -0.96 -0.85
CA VAL A 91 29.01 -2.35 -0.49
C VAL A 91 29.98 -2.43 0.68
#